data_AF-A0A1I4ZBG7-F1
#
_entry.id   AF-A0A1I4ZBG7-F1
#
_cell.length_a   1.000
_cell.length_b   1.000
_cell.length_c   1.000
_cell.angle_alpha   90.00
_cell.angle_beta   90.00
_cell.angle_gamma   90.00
#
_symmetry.space_group_name_H-M   'P 1'
#
loop_
_entity.id
_entity.type
_entity.pdbx_description
1 polymer ?
#
loop_
_entity_poly.entity_id
_entity_poly.type
_entity_poly.pdbx_seq_one_letter_code
_entity_poly.pdbx_strand_id
1 'polypeptide(L)'
;MTRQILSLLGATIALAACTVADPTVVTRLGANPVVSGGTYSSGGGVSIAVDVRENDGKTMLCGVWAQSRAQSVLTKRVEPKLLGSASVSFGDSVLARGLLFMPEVDPAPDYAGQEARCLVTERAWQAGDESRRPQIHIPAQVVHVESDEMGGFAVTFRQTGPGAGES
;
A
#
# COMPACT_ATOMS: atom_id res chain seq x y z
N MET A 1 -65.71 0.25 38.32
CA MET A 1 -64.76 -0.85 38.01
C MET A 1 -63.84 -0.35 36.90
N THR A 2 -62.57 -0.14 37.22
CA THR A 2 -61.65 0.77 36.52
C THR A 2 -60.79 0.01 35.50
N ARG A 3 -60.70 0.55 34.28
CA ARG A 3 -60.00 0.00 33.10
C ARG A 3 -58.48 -0.17 33.33
N GLN A 4 -57.96 -1.35 32.97
CA GLN A 4 -56.53 -1.62 32.80
C GLN A 4 -55.98 -0.87 31.58
N ILE A 5 -54.91 -0.11 31.77
CA ILE A 5 -54.10 0.48 30.70
C ILE A 5 -52.84 -0.39 30.57
N LEU A 6 -52.69 -1.00 29.40
CA LEU A 6 -51.58 -1.87 29.02
C LEU A 6 -50.43 -0.99 28.53
N SER A 7 -49.37 -0.84 29.32
CA SER A 7 -48.15 -0.13 28.91
C SER A 7 -47.23 -1.06 28.13
N LEU A 8 -47.18 -0.91 26.81
CA LEU A 8 -46.12 -1.49 25.97
C LEU A 8 -44.82 -0.66 26.14
N LEU A 9 -43.80 -1.24 26.80
CA LEU A 9 -42.42 -0.76 26.67
C LEU A 9 -41.84 -1.33 25.36
N GLY A 10 -41.69 -0.48 24.35
CA GLY A 10 -40.89 -0.78 23.17
C GLY A 10 -39.41 -0.55 23.47
N ALA A 11 -38.61 -1.61 23.46
CA ALA A 11 -37.16 -1.54 23.52
C ALA A 11 -36.61 -1.25 22.12
N THR A 12 -36.22 -0.01 21.86
CA THR A 12 -35.46 0.38 20.66
C THR A 12 -33.99 0.01 20.83
N ILE A 13 -33.57 -1.09 20.21
CA ILE A 13 -32.17 -1.48 20.08
C ILE A 13 -31.53 -0.57 19.03
N ALA A 14 -30.71 0.39 19.47
CA ALA A 14 -29.89 1.21 18.58
C ALA A 14 -28.70 0.38 18.08
N LEU A 15 -28.75 -0.05 16.81
CA LEU A 15 -27.61 -0.64 16.11
C LEU A 15 -26.56 0.47 15.86
N ALA A 16 -25.56 0.58 16.74
CA ALA A 16 -24.38 1.39 16.50
C ALA A 16 -23.54 0.73 15.40
N ALA A 17 -23.59 1.27 14.19
CA ALA A 17 -22.70 0.86 13.10
C ALA A 17 -21.29 1.39 13.40
N CYS A 18 -20.38 0.50 13.82
CA CYS A 18 -18.97 0.81 13.90
C CYS A 18 -18.38 0.89 12.48
N THR A 19 -18.44 2.06 11.84
CA THR A 19 -17.62 2.33 10.66
C THR A 19 -16.21 2.67 11.13
N VAL A 20 -15.32 1.67 11.19
CA VAL A 20 -13.88 1.93 11.37
C VAL A 20 -13.38 2.45 10.03
N ALA A 21 -13.38 3.77 9.86
CA ALA A 21 -12.66 4.41 8.77
C ALA A 21 -11.19 4.45 9.19
N ASP A 22 -10.32 3.74 8.47
CA ASP A 22 -8.88 3.92 8.64
C ASP A 22 -8.55 5.38 8.31
N PRO A 23 -7.92 6.14 9.22
CA PRO A 23 -7.62 7.55 8.98
C PRO A 23 -6.51 7.66 7.94
N THR A 24 -6.90 7.69 6.66
CA THR A 24 -5.96 7.96 5.58
C THR A 24 -5.78 9.46 5.41
N VAL A 25 -4.56 9.94 5.55
CA VAL A 25 -4.17 11.35 5.41
C VAL A 25 -3.47 11.54 4.05
N VAL A 26 -3.57 12.72 3.45
CA VAL A 26 -2.80 13.09 2.25
C VAL A 26 -1.75 14.12 2.63
N THR A 27 -0.49 13.88 2.25
CA THR A 27 0.64 14.79 2.48
C THR A 27 1.79 14.46 1.55
N ARG A 28 2.80 15.33 1.47
CA ARG A 28 3.96 15.11 0.61
C ARG A 28 4.97 14.17 1.25
N LEU A 29 5.62 13.33 0.44
CA LEU A 29 6.80 12.57 0.85
C LEU A 29 7.93 13.53 1.26
N GLY A 30 8.73 13.13 2.25
CA GLY A 30 9.91 13.87 2.68
C GLY A 30 11.00 13.97 1.59
N ALA A 31 12.12 14.59 1.95
CA ALA A 31 13.22 14.86 1.02
C ALA A 31 13.99 13.60 0.59
N ASN A 32 13.91 12.51 1.35
CA ASN A 32 14.70 11.30 1.10
C ASN A 32 13.85 10.03 1.33
N PRO A 33 12.77 9.80 0.56
CA PRO A 33 11.95 8.60 0.73
C PRO A 33 12.78 7.33 0.50
N VAL A 34 12.40 6.22 1.15
CA VAL A 34 12.93 4.91 0.80
C VAL A 34 12.25 4.44 -0.48
N VAL A 35 13.04 4.16 -1.51
CA VAL A 35 12.54 3.65 -2.78
C VAL A 35 12.99 2.21 -2.97
N SER A 36 12.05 1.34 -3.32
CA SER A 36 12.32 -0.03 -3.77
C SER A 36 11.41 -0.36 -4.95
N GLY A 37 11.43 -1.60 -5.41
CA GLY A 37 10.67 -2.00 -6.57
C GLY A 37 11.16 -3.32 -7.15
N GLY A 38 10.78 -3.56 -8.39
CA GLY A 38 11.30 -4.70 -9.13
C GLY A 38 10.92 -4.68 -10.59
N THR A 39 11.42 -5.67 -11.30
CA THR A 39 11.29 -5.80 -12.74
C THR A 39 10.49 -7.04 -13.10
N TYR A 40 9.79 -6.95 -14.24
CA TYR A 40 9.12 -8.10 -14.84
C TYR A 40 10.07 -8.80 -15.82
N SER A 41 9.97 -10.14 -15.92
CA SER A 41 10.73 -10.90 -16.93
C SER A 41 10.38 -10.52 -18.37
N SER A 42 9.23 -9.88 -18.60
CA SER A 42 8.80 -9.33 -19.88
C SER A 42 9.30 -7.90 -20.16
N GLY A 43 10.08 -7.31 -19.26
CA GLY A 43 10.50 -5.90 -19.31
C GLY A 43 9.58 -4.95 -18.53
N GLY A 44 10.10 -3.75 -18.24
CA GLY A 44 9.47 -2.79 -17.35
C GLY A 44 9.52 -3.20 -15.87
N GLY A 45 8.83 -2.45 -15.03
CA GLY A 45 8.86 -2.67 -13.59
C GLY A 45 7.98 -1.71 -12.80
N VAL A 46 8.02 -1.88 -11.48
CA VAL A 46 7.31 -1.06 -10.51
C VAL A 46 8.32 -0.46 -9.54
N SER A 47 8.08 0.78 -9.12
CA SER A 47 8.77 1.43 -8.02
C SER A 47 7.77 1.79 -6.93
N ILE A 48 8.17 1.64 -5.67
CA ILE A 48 7.40 2.04 -4.49
C ILE A 48 8.30 2.98 -3.69
N ALA A 49 7.79 4.17 -3.38
CA ALA A 49 8.47 5.15 -2.54
C ALA A 49 7.68 5.35 -1.25
N VAL A 50 8.34 5.24 -0.11
CA VAL A 50 7.71 5.38 1.20
C VAL A 50 8.49 6.29 2.13
N ASP A 51 7.77 6.91 3.05
CA ASP A 51 8.30 7.72 4.14
C ASP A 51 7.56 7.37 5.43
N VAL A 52 8.27 7.42 6.56
CA VAL A 52 7.73 7.11 7.88
C VAL A 52 8.01 8.28 8.80
N ARG A 53 6.96 8.80 9.45
CA ARG A 53 7.03 9.97 10.32
C ARG A 53 6.11 9.84 11.52
N GLU A 54 6.32 10.72 12.49
CA GLU A 54 5.44 10.88 13.63
C GLU A 54 4.14 11.59 13.22
N ASN A 55 3.02 11.17 13.82
CA ASN A 55 1.74 11.86 13.77
C ASN A 55 0.99 11.59 15.10
N ASP A 56 0.86 12.60 15.95
CA ASP A 56 0.10 12.53 17.22
C ASP A 56 0.53 11.36 18.13
N GLY A 57 1.84 11.17 18.29
CA GLY A 57 2.46 10.10 19.06
C GLY A 57 2.44 8.73 18.38
N LYS A 58 1.96 8.63 17.13
CA LYS A 58 1.88 7.39 16.36
C LYS A 58 2.82 7.39 15.17
N THR A 59 3.14 6.20 14.67
CA THR A 59 3.88 6.01 13.44
C THR A 59 2.93 6.09 12.25
N MET A 60 3.20 7.01 11.33
CA MET A 60 2.47 7.17 10.07
C MET A 60 3.35 6.76 8.90
N LEU A 61 2.83 5.87 8.05
CA LEU A 61 3.45 5.41 6.81
C LEU A 61 2.81 6.12 5.62
N CYS A 62 3.60 6.85 4.85
CA CYS A 62 3.17 7.51 3.61
C CYS A 62 3.82 6.86 2.41
N GLY A 63 3.11 6.73 1.29
CA GLY A 63 3.74 6.22 0.08
C GLY A 63 2.98 6.49 -1.21
N VAL A 64 3.70 6.26 -2.29
CA VAL A 64 3.23 6.25 -3.68
C VAL A 64 3.85 5.04 -4.39
N TRP A 65 3.30 4.68 -5.54
CA TRP A 65 3.92 3.72 -6.44
C TRP A 65 3.88 4.23 -7.89
N ALA A 66 4.75 3.69 -8.73
CA ALA A 66 4.82 4.00 -10.15
C ALA A 66 5.13 2.73 -10.94
N GLN A 67 4.78 2.71 -12.23
CA GLN A 67 5.11 1.64 -13.16
C GLN A 67 5.72 2.20 -14.44
N SER A 68 6.64 1.45 -15.06
CA SER A 68 7.32 1.92 -16.28
C SER A 68 6.34 2.35 -17.38
N ARG A 69 6.69 3.42 -18.11
CA ARG A 69 5.87 3.86 -19.25
C ARG A 69 5.84 2.84 -20.38
N ALA A 70 6.99 2.22 -20.66
CA ALA A 70 7.12 1.09 -21.58
C ALA A 70 6.83 -0.26 -20.88
N GLN A 71 5.66 -0.38 -20.24
CA GLN A 71 5.23 -1.65 -19.63
C GLN A 71 4.63 -2.58 -20.68
N SER A 72 5.04 -3.87 -20.64
CA SER A 72 4.43 -4.89 -21.50
C SER A 72 2.92 -4.98 -21.27
N VAL A 73 2.14 -5.17 -22.35
CA VAL A 73 0.68 -5.34 -22.28
C VAL A 73 0.29 -6.52 -21.38
N LEU A 74 1.13 -7.57 -21.34
CA LEU A 74 0.95 -8.78 -20.53
C LEU A 74 0.99 -8.51 -19.02
N THR A 75 1.49 -7.35 -18.62
CA THR A 75 1.67 -6.92 -17.23
C THR A 75 0.85 -5.69 -16.86
N LYS A 76 0.00 -5.19 -17.78
CA LYS A 76 -0.99 -4.17 -17.43
C LYS A 76 -1.99 -4.77 -16.45
N ARG A 77 -2.37 -4.02 -15.40
CA ARG A 77 -3.34 -4.44 -14.37
C ARG A 77 -2.84 -5.52 -13.42
N VAL A 78 -1.54 -5.81 -13.41
CA VAL A 78 -0.90 -6.73 -12.47
C VAL A 78 -0.59 -6.04 -11.13
N GLU A 79 -0.50 -4.71 -11.12
CA GLU A 79 -0.19 -3.91 -9.95
C GLU A 79 -1.00 -4.26 -8.70
N PRO A 80 -2.32 -4.57 -8.75
CA PRO A 80 -3.07 -4.82 -7.53
C PRO A 80 -2.62 -6.12 -6.86
N LYS A 81 -2.18 -7.11 -7.65
CA LYS A 81 -1.62 -8.36 -7.16
C LYS A 81 -0.28 -8.11 -6.46
N LEU A 82 0.61 -7.35 -7.10
CA LEU A 82 1.93 -7.03 -6.53
C LEU A 82 1.79 -6.21 -5.26
N LEU A 83 1.10 -5.07 -5.34
CA LEU A 83 0.90 -4.15 -4.23
C LEU A 83 0.11 -4.81 -3.09
N GLY A 84 -0.88 -5.64 -3.39
CA GLY A 84 -1.64 -6.39 -2.40
C GLY A 84 -0.81 -7.41 -1.60
N SER A 85 0.26 -7.95 -2.21
CA SER A 85 1.20 -8.86 -1.55
C SER A 85 2.40 -8.17 -0.90
N ALA A 86 2.62 -6.88 -1.18
CA ALA A 86 3.76 -6.13 -0.66
C ALA A 86 3.53 -5.72 0.81
N SER A 87 4.63 -5.43 1.51
CA SER A 87 4.57 -4.96 2.89
C SER A 87 5.68 -3.95 3.18
N VAL A 88 5.43 -3.11 4.19
CA VAL A 88 6.45 -2.21 4.74
C VAL A 88 6.69 -2.57 6.19
N SER A 89 7.96 -2.86 6.53
CA SER A 89 8.41 -3.03 7.91
C SER A 89 9.21 -1.83 8.38
N PHE A 90 9.23 -1.64 9.69
CA PHE A 90 9.97 -0.60 10.39
C PHE A 90 10.53 -1.19 11.68
N GLY A 91 11.78 -1.64 11.61
CA GLY A 91 12.32 -2.54 12.61
C GLY A 91 11.68 -3.91 12.57
N ASP A 92 11.33 -4.42 13.75
CA ASP A 92 10.69 -5.73 13.92
C ASP A 92 9.16 -5.68 13.72
N SER A 93 8.61 -4.50 13.43
CA SER A 93 7.18 -4.29 13.22
C SER A 93 6.84 -4.17 11.74
N VAL A 94 5.79 -4.86 11.30
CA VAL A 94 5.18 -4.63 9.98
C VAL A 94 4.16 -3.51 10.13
N LEU A 95 4.41 -2.38 9.48
CA LEU A 95 3.53 -1.20 9.50
C LEU A 95 2.30 -1.40 8.62
N ALA A 96 2.47 -2.03 7.46
CA ALA A 96 1.39 -2.30 6.53
C ALA A 96 1.62 -3.61 5.76
N ARG A 97 0.52 -4.33 5.51
CA ARG A 97 0.42 -5.44 4.56
C ARG A 97 -0.60 -5.05 3.50
N GLY A 98 -0.22 -5.18 2.24
CA GLY A 98 -0.96 -4.61 1.14
C GLY A 98 -0.75 -3.10 1.06
N LEU A 99 -0.27 -2.63 -0.09
CA LEU A 99 0.06 -1.22 -0.33
C LEU A 99 -0.90 -0.56 -1.33
N LEU A 100 -2.09 -1.14 -1.50
CA LEU A 100 -3.13 -0.68 -2.43
C LEU A 100 -3.70 0.70 -2.09
N PHE A 101 -3.48 1.20 -0.86
CA PHE A 101 -3.87 2.55 -0.48
C PHE A 101 -3.00 3.63 -1.12
N MET A 102 -1.79 3.28 -1.56
CA MET A 102 -0.85 4.23 -2.17
C MET A 102 -1.34 4.61 -3.57
N PRO A 103 -1.39 5.91 -3.90
CA PRO A 103 -1.74 6.35 -5.24
C PRO A 103 -0.62 5.99 -6.24
N GLU A 104 -1.02 5.75 -7.49
CA GLU A 104 -0.11 5.71 -8.63
C GLU A 104 0.36 7.14 -8.96
N VAL A 105 1.64 7.30 -9.27
CA VAL A 105 2.23 8.53 -9.80
C VAL A 105 3.05 8.23 -11.05
N ASP A 106 3.38 9.27 -11.81
CA ASP A 106 4.28 9.11 -12.96
C ASP A 106 5.67 8.61 -12.53
N PRO A 107 6.31 7.74 -13.34
CA PRO A 107 7.70 7.35 -13.11
C PRO A 107 8.62 8.57 -13.11
N ALA A 108 9.50 8.61 -12.11
CA ALA A 108 10.44 9.70 -11.92
C ALA A 108 11.78 9.16 -11.41
N PRO A 109 12.90 9.87 -11.66
CA PRO A 109 14.21 9.52 -11.10
C PRO A 109 14.26 9.64 -9.58
N ASP A 110 13.38 10.46 -9.00
CA ASP A 110 13.19 10.64 -7.56
C ASP A 110 11.70 10.93 -7.26
N TYR A 111 11.27 10.60 -6.04
CA TYR A 111 9.88 10.74 -5.56
C TYR A 111 9.75 11.72 -4.39
N ALA A 112 10.80 12.47 -4.03
CA ALA A 112 10.71 13.48 -2.99
C ALA A 112 9.61 14.50 -3.28
N GLY A 113 8.86 14.89 -2.25
CA GLY A 113 7.80 15.89 -2.38
C GLY A 113 6.54 15.42 -3.12
N GLN A 114 6.47 14.18 -3.62
CA GLN A 114 5.27 13.66 -4.26
C GLN A 114 4.10 13.60 -3.27
N GLU A 115 2.90 13.93 -3.75
CA GLU A 115 1.69 13.79 -2.96
C GLU A 115 1.40 12.31 -2.70
N ALA A 116 1.36 11.92 -1.43
CA ALA A 116 1.21 10.55 -0.99
C ALA A 116 -0.04 10.38 -0.12
N ARG A 117 -0.59 9.17 -0.15
CA ARG A 117 -1.54 8.74 0.87
C ARG A 117 -0.77 8.12 2.03
N CYS A 118 -1.24 8.40 3.23
CA CYS A 118 -0.66 7.92 4.47
C CYS A 118 -1.63 7.07 5.28
N LEU A 119 -1.08 6.08 5.96
CA LEU A 119 -1.75 5.23 6.93
C LEU A 119 -1.15 5.54 8.31
N VAL A 120 -1.97 6.03 9.23
CA VAL A 120 -1.59 6.12 10.65
C VAL A 120 -1.72 4.72 11.26
N THR A 121 -0.63 4.21 11.85
CA THR A 121 -0.61 2.87 12.43
C THR A 121 -0.84 2.91 13.93
N GLU A 122 -1.18 1.76 14.51
CA GLU A 122 -1.33 1.64 15.97
C GLU A 122 -0.01 1.74 16.73
N ARG A 123 1.13 1.54 16.05
CA ARG A 123 2.46 1.60 16.65
C ARG A 123 2.74 3.01 17.17
N ALA A 124 3.08 3.12 18.45
CA ALA A 124 3.54 4.38 19.03
C ALA A 124 4.89 4.79 18.41
N TRP A 125 5.05 6.10 18.18
CA TRP A 125 6.34 6.66 17.83
C TRP A 125 7.30 6.60 19.03
N GLN A 126 8.56 6.24 18.79
CA GLN A 126 9.57 6.09 19.84
C GLN A 126 10.77 7.00 19.54
N ALA A 127 11.48 7.40 20.60
CA ALA A 127 12.74 8.11 20.46
C ALA A 127 13.74 7.25 19.64
N GLY A 128 14.39 7.85 18.65
CA GLY A 128 15.30 7.19 17.74
C GLY A 128 14.64 6.75 16.42
N ASP A 129 13.30 6.67 16.34
CA ASP A 129 12.60 6.32 15.10
C ASP A 129 12.86 7.31 13.97
N GLU A 130 13.14 8.59 14.28
CA GLU A 130 13.50 9.62 13.32
C GLU A 130 14.76 9.31 12.49
N SER A 131 15.64 8.46 13.02
CA SER A 131 16.87 8.04 12.35
C SER A 131 16.73 6.71 11.60
N ARG A 132 15.61 6.01 11.80
CA ARG A 132 15.37 4.68 11.22
C ARG A 132 14.80 4.80 9.83
N ARG A 133 15.03 3.76 9.03
CA ARG A 133 14.55 3.65 7.65
C ARG A 133 13.58 2.48 7.55
N PRO A 134 12.39 2.65 6.92
CA PRO A 134 11.53 1.52 6.62
C PRO A 134 12.16 0.59 5.59
N GLN A 135 11.68 -0.65 5.54
CA GLN A 135 12.05 -1.63 4.52
C GLN A 135 10.80 -2.04 3.75
N ILE A 136 10.90 -1.99 2.42
CA ILE A 136 9.84 -2.44 1.53
C ILE A 136 10.15 -3.88 1.10
N HIS A 137 9.19 -4.77 1.28
CA HIS A 137 9.28 -6.15 0.81
C HIS A 137 8.21 -6.42 -0.25
N ILE A 138 8.62 -6.90 -1.42
CA ILE A 138 7.73 -7.26 -2.52
C ILE A 138 8.05 -8.71 -2.92
N PRO A 139 7.17 -9.68 -2.62
CA PRO A 139 7.42 -11.07 -2.94
C PRO A 139 7.62 -11.29 -4.44
N ALA A 140 8.65 -12.06 -4.80
CA ALA A 140 8.80 -12.57 -6.15
C ALA A 140 7.64 -13.51 -6.46
N GLN A 141 7.01 -13.35 -7.62
CA GLN A 141 5.80 -14.09 -7.96
C GLN A 141 5.55 -14.18 -9.46
N VAL A 142 4.84 -15.23 -9.87
CA VAL A 142 4.28 -15.35 -11.22
C VAL A 142 3.08 -14.41 -11.31
N VAL A 143 3.12 -13.48 -12.26
CA VAL A 143 2.10 -12.45 -12.42
C VAL A 143 1.17 -12.68 -13.60
N HIS A 144 1.65 -13.41 -14.60
CA HIS A 144 0.88 -13.78 -15.78
C HIS A 144 1.28 -15.19 -16.21
N VAL A 145 0.31 -15.97 -16.66
CA VAL A 145 0.53 -17.26 -17.29
C VAL A 145 -0.36 -17.29 -18.52
N GLU A 146 0.23 -17.55 -19.67
CA GLU A 146 -0.47 -17.81 -20.91
C GLU A 146 -0.12 -19.22 -21.36
N SER A 147 -1.12 -19.99 -21.77
CA SER A 147 -0.94 -21.36 -22.24
C SER A 147 -1.95 -21.67 -23.34
N ASP A 148 -1.45 -22.23 -24.45
CA ASP A 148 -2.22 -22.72 -25.57
C ASP A 148 -1.80 -24.15 -25.95
N GLU A 149 -2.36 -24.69 -27.05
CA GLU A 149 -2.05 -26.05 -27.53
C GLU A 149 -0.58 -26.22 -28.00
N MET A 150 0.15 -25.12 -28.22
CA MET A 150 1.53 -25.11 -28.72
C MET A 150 2.56 -24.87 -27.60
N GLY A 151 2.13 -24.47 -26.40
CA GLY A 151 3.00 -24.29 -25.24
C GLY A 151 2.48 -23.23 -24.29
N GLY A 152 3.24 -22.94 -23.24
CA GLY A 152 2.91 -21.87 -22.31
C GLY A 152 4.12 -21.08 -21.88
N PHE A 153 3.90 -19.83 -21.53
CA PHE A 153 4.92 -18.98 -20.92
C PHE A 153 4.35 -18.25 -19.70
N ALA A 154 5.24 -17.92 -18.77
CA ALA A 154 4.89 -17.22 -17.54
C ALA A 154 5.73 -15.96 -17.39
N VAL A 155 5.09 -14.86 -16.99
CA VAL A 155 5.78 -13.63 -16.60
C VAL A 155 5.97 -13.63 -15.09
N THR A 156 7.20 -13.36 -14.65
CA THR A 156 7.56 -13.29 -13.23
C THR A 156 7.98 -11.89 -12.85
N PHE A 157 7.62 -11.45 -11.64
CA PHE A 157 8.15 -10.28 -10.99
C PHE A 157 9.28 -10.66 -10.02
N ARG A 158 10.36 -9.86 -10.00
CA ARG A 158 11.46 -10.00 -9.02
C ARG A 158 11.77 -8.65 -8.40
N GLN A 159 11.90 -8.59 -7.07
CA GLN A 159 12.36 -7.40 -6.37
C GLN A 159 13.86 -7.19 -6.67
N THR A 160 14.18 -6.18 -7.48
CA THR A 160 15.55 -5.90 -7.96
C THR A 160 16.00 -4.46 -7.67
N GLY A 161 15.22 -3.72 -6.88
CA GLY A 161 15.35 -2.26 -6.74
C GLY A 161 14.32 -1.51 -7.58
N PRO A 162 14.32 -0.17 -7.59
CA PRO A 162 13.36 0.63 -8.35
C PRO A 162 13.29 0.18 -9.82
N GLY A 163 12.09 -0.14 -10.29
CA GLY A 163 11.88 -0.72 -11.62
C GLY A 163 11.08 0.17 -12.59
N ALA A 164 10.39 1.20 -12.08
CA ALA A 164 9.66 2.15 -12.91
C ALA A 164 10.63 3.13 -13.58
N GLY A 165 10.63 3.17 -14.91
CA GLY A 165 11.48 4.06 -15.71
C GLY A 165 10.79 4.58 -16.98
N GLU A 166 11.41 5.58 -17.62
CA GLU A 166 10.84 6.27 -18.78
C GLU A 166 10.98 5.52 -20.11
N SER A 167 11.93 4.59 -20.25
CA SER A 167 12.22 3.63 -21.35
C SER A 167 13.73 3.49 -21.48
#